data_AF-B7QB62-F1
#
_entry.id   AF-B7QB62-F1
#
_cell.length_a   1.000
_cell.length_b   1.000
_cell.length_c   1.000
_cell.angle_alpha   90.00
_cell.angle_beta   90.00
_cell.angle_gamma   90.00
#
_symmetry.space_group_name_H-M   'P 1'
#
loop_
_entity.id
_entity.type
_entity.pdbx_description
1 polymer ?
#
loop_
_entity_poly.entity_id
_entity_poly.type
_entity_poly.pdbx_seq_one_letter_code
_entity_poly.pdbx_strand_id
1 'polypeptide(L)'
;TAPPQTATRHTPADPLEEDEEVVDLLNRCTCPSQFPMIRVADGKYRIGDTKVLIFVRILRSHVMVRVGGGWDTLEHYLDKHDPCRCRS
;
A
#
# COMPACT_ATOMS: atom_id res chain seq x y z
N THR A 1 37.31 14.13 14.95
CA THR A 1 35.92 14.13 15.43
C THR A 1 35.02 13.72 14.30
N ALA A 2 34.57 12.46 14.28
CA ALA A 2 33.62 11.97 13.29
C ALA A 2 32.22 12.55 13.58
N PRO A 3 31.38 12.81 12.56
CA PRO A 3 30.04 13.30 12.76
C PRO A 3 29.16 12.23 13.45
N PRO A 4 28.18 12.63 14.28
CA PRO A 4 27.31 11.69 14.96
C PRO A 4 26.33 11.09 13.93
N GLN A 5 26.53 9.82 13.59
CA GLN A 5 25.51 8.99 12.99
C GLN A 5 24.50 8.64 14.10
N THR A 6 23.37 9.33 14.14
CA THR A 6 22.30 8.99 15.08
C THR A 6 20.99 8.89 14.32
N ALA A 7 20.67 7.64 13.97
CA ALA A 7 19.36 7.06 13.72
C ALA A 7 18.21 8.05 13.47
N THR A 8 17.75 8.13 12.22
CA THR A 8 16.41 8.58 11.89
C THR A 8 15.43 7.83 12.79
N ARG A 9 14.85 8.54 13.76
CA ARG A 9 13.64 8.09 14.45
C ARG A 9 12.66 7.74 13.34
N HIS A 10 12.31 6.47 13.19
CA HIS A 10 11.11 6.08 12.47
C HIS A 10 9.94 6.68 13.25
N THR A 11 9.55 7.88 12.88
CA THR A 11 8.24 8.45 13.19
C THR A 11 7.21 7.40 12.78
N PRO A 12 6.11 7.20 13.54
CA PRO A 12 4.97 6.46 13.00
C PRO A 12 4.68 7.06 11.63
N ALA A 13 4.71 6.23 10.57
CA ALA A 13 4.63 6.65 9.18
C ALA A 13 3.58 7.76 9.05
N ASP A 14 4.00 8.90 8.51
CA ASP A 14 3.09 10.02 8.35
C ASP A 14 1.92 9.55 7.45
N PRO A 15 0.65 9.93 7.75
CA PRO A 15 -0.48 9.53 6.91
C PRO A 15 -0.28 9.87 5.42
N LEU A 16 0.54 10.88 5.12
CA LEU A 16 0.93 11.24 3.77
C LEU A 16 1.92 10.24 3.14
N GLU A 17 2.92 9.78 3.90
CA GLU A 17 3.90 8.77 3.43
C GLU A 17 3.20 7.43 3.09
N GLU A 18 2.18 7.05 3.87
CA GLU A 18 1.41 5.83 3.57
C GLU A 18 0.67 5.95 2.23
N ASP A 19 0.01 7.07 1.98
CA ASP A 19 -0.78 7.29 0.77
C ASP A 19 0.12 7.37 -0.47
N GLU A 20 1.28 8.03 -0.37
CA GLU A 20 2.28 8.10 -1.43
C GLU A 20 2.78 6.71 -1.85
N GLU A 21 3.16 5.85 -0.89
CA GLU A 21 3.63 4.48 -1.18
C GLU A 21 2.52 3.60 -1.78
N VAL A 22 1.27 3.78 -1.35
CA VAL A 22 0.11 3.10 -1.96
C VAL A 22 -0.08 3.53 -3.41
N VAL A 23 -0.05 4.85 -3.67
CA VAL A 23 -0.20 5.42 -5.01
C VAL A 23 0.93 4.94 -5.93
N ASP A 24 2.17 4.93 -5.46
CA ASP A 24 3.32 4.44 -6.22
C ASP A 24 3.18 2.96 -6.59
N LEU A 25 2.70 2.13 -5.66
CA LEU A 25 2.42 0.73 -5.95
C LEU A 25 1.31 0.58 -6.98
N LEU A 26 0.24 1.37 -6.92
CA LEU A 26 -0.87 1.33 -7.88
C LEU A 26 -0.47 1.84 -9.27
N ASN A 27 0.38 2.86 -9.35
CA ASN A 27 0.88 3.45 -10.60
C ASN A 27 1.70 2.50 -11.48
N ARG A 28 2.15 1.36 -10.94
CA ARG A 28 2.79 0.29 -11.72
C ARG A 28 1.80 -0.51 -12.59
N CYS A 29 0.49 -0.28 -12.42
CA CYS A 29 -0.55 -0.89 -13.25
C CYS A 29 -0.43 -0.37 -14.70
N THR A 30 -0.50 -1.27 -15.66
CA THR A 30 -0.46 -0.95 -17.11
C THR A 30 -1.81 -1.17 -17.81
N CYS A 31 -2.87 -1.43 -17.04
CA CYS A 31 -4.22 -1.53 -17.59
C CYS A 31 -4.71 -0.17 -18.12
N PRO A 32 -5.58 -0.16 -19.16
CA PRO A 32 -6.20 1.08 -19.67
C PRO A 32 -7.02 1.83 -18.61
N SER A 33 -7.56 1.09 -17.64
CA SER A 33 -8.15 1.61 -16.41
C SER A 33 -7.34 1.04 -15.25
N GLN A 34 -6.79 1.91 -14.42
CA GLN A 34 -5.98 1.51 -13.26
C GLN A 34 -6.82 0.68 -12.28
N PHE A 35 -6.14 -0.21 -11.55
CA PHE A 35 -6.76 -0.97 -10.48
C PHE A 35 -7.45 -0.02 -9.48
N PRO A 36 -8.78 -0.07 -9.36
CA PRO A 36 -9.53 0.95 -8.63
C PRO A 36 -9.32 0.79 -7.13
N MET A 37 -8.54 1.68 -6.53
CA MET A 37 -8.33 1.73 -5.07
C MET A 37 -8.37 3.19 -4.60
N ILE A 38 -9.29 3.51 -3.70
CA ILE A 38 -9.62 4.88 -3.31
C ILE A 38 -9.46 5.04 -1.80
N ARG A 39 -8.66 6.01 -1.35
CA ARG A 39 -8.54 6.34 0.07
C ARG A 39 -9.86 6.91 0.60
N VAL A 40 -10.32 6.39 1.73
CA VAL A 40 -11.55 6.84 2.42
C VAL A 40 -11.21 7.52 3.74
N ALA A 41 -10.18 7.05 4.43
CA ALA A 41 -9.62 7.64 5.64
C ALA A 41 -8.20 7.09 5.86
N ASP A 42 -7.50 7.58 6.88
CA ASP A 42 -6.18 7.07 7.26
C ASP A 42 -6.19 5.56 7.44
N GLY A 43 -5.29 4.85 6.76
CA GLY A 43 -5.22 3.39 6.77
C GLY A 43 -6.45 2.68 6.20
N LYS A 44 -7.34 3.36 5.46
CA LYS A 44 -8.60 2.76 4.95
C LYS A 44 -8.83 3.11 3.49
N TYR A 45 -8.97 2.07 2.68
CA TYR A 45 -9.17 2.19 1.24
C TYR A 45 -10.37 1.33 0.81
N ARG A 46 -11.04 1.75 -0.27
CA ARG A 46 -12.03 0.94 -0.99
C ARG A 46 -11.42 0.40 -2.26
N ILE A 47 -11.84 -0.80 -2.65
CA ILE A 47 -11.41 -1.43 -3.90
C ILE A 47 -12.61 -1.57 -4.84
N GLY A 48 -12.43 -1.14 -6.08
CA GLY A 48 -13.47 -1.12 -7.10
C GLY A 48 -14.68 -0.30 -6.69
N ASP A 49 -15.82 -0.68 -7.24
CA ASP A 49 -17.13 -0.11 -6.88
C ASP A 49 -17.75 -0.82 -5.67
N THR A 50 -16.97 -1.67 -4.99
CA THR A 50 -17.46 -2.41 -3.83
C THR A 50 -17.51 -1.53 -2.59
N LYS A 51 -18.40 -1.85 -1.66
CA LYS A 51 -18.41 -1.24 -0.32
C LYS A 51 -17.37 -1.84 0.63
N VAL A 52 -16.48 -2.69 0.12
CA VAL A 52 -15.47 -3.38 0.93
C VAL A 52 -14.38 -2.40 1.30
N LEU A 53 -14.21 -2.20 2.60
CA LEU A 53 -13.09 -1.45 3.17
C LEU A 53 -11.94 -2.41 3.45
N ILE A 54 -10.77 -2.07 2.93
CA ILE A 54 -9.51 -2.71 3.30
C ILE A 54 -8.72 -1.79 4.22
N PHE A 55 -8.05 -2.40 5.19
CA PHE A 55 -7.15 -1.69 6.08
C PHE A 55 -5.73 -1.79 5.57
N VAL A 56 -5.04 -0.65 5.52
CA VAL A 56 -3.66 -0.51 5.10
C VAL A 56 -2.82 -0.02 6.28
N ARG A 57 -1.56 -0.43 6.32
CA ARG A 57 -0.56 0.11 7.25
C ARG A 57 0.84 -0.04 6.66
N ILE A 58 1.76 0.79 7.12
CA ILE A 58 3.20 0.58 6.87
C ILE A 58 3.82 -0.27 7.98
N LEU A 59 4.58 -1.28 7.60
CA LEU A 59 5.40 -2.09 8.52
C LEU A 59 6.78 -2.32 7.92
N ARG A 60 7.83 -1.81 8.57
CA ARG A 60 9.22 -1.91 8.09
C ARG A 60 9.37 -1.46 6.63
N SER A 61 8.79 -0.31 6.29
CA SER A 61 8.78 0.25 4.93
C SER A 61 8.07 -0.60 3.88
N HIS A 62 7.22 -1.55 4.30
CA HIS A 62 6.33 -2.28 3.41
C HIS A 62 4.89 -1.84 3.64
N VAL A 63 4.17 -1.58 2.55
CA VAL A 63 2.72 -1.39 2.56
C VAL A 63 2.04 -2.74 2.76
N MET A 64 1.24 -2.85 3.83
CA MET A 64 0.55 -4.07 4.21
C MET A 64 -0.97 -3.88 4.10
N VAL A 65 -1.67 -4.87 3.56
CA VAL A 65 -3.14 -4.92 3.49
C VAL A 65 -3.70 -5.98 4.43
N ARG A 66 -4.85 -5.69 5.03
CA ARG A 66 -5.60 -6.66 5.82
C ARG A 66 -6.38 -7.61 4.92
N VAL A 67 -6.15 -8.91 5.09
CA VAL A 67 -6.86 -9.99 4.39
C VAL A 67 -7.43 -10.99 5.39
N GLY A 68 -8.35 -11.86 4.96
CA GLY A 68 -9.14 -12.75 5.86
C GLY A 68 -8.34 -13.58 6.87
N GLY A 69 -7.07 -13.92 6.57
CA GLY A 69 -6.19 -14.69 7.45
C GLY A 69 -5.06 -13.90 8.14
N GLY A 70 -4.93 -12.59 7.90
CA GLY A 70 -3.79 -11.83 8.44
C GLY A 70 -3.46 -10.55 7.68
N TRP A 71 -2.16 -10.28 7.53
CA TRP A 71 -1.63 -9.16 6.77
C TRP A 71 -0.79 -9.70 5.62
N ASP A 72 -1.03 -9.21 4.41
CA ASP A 72 -0.22 -9.48 3.21
C ASP A 72 0.40 -8.16 2.73
N THR A 73 1.38 -8.19 1.83
CA THR A 73 1.88 -6.95 1.22
C THR A 73 0.88 -6.45 0.17
N LEU A 74 0.79 -5.12 -0.01
CA LEU A 74 -0.04 -4.56 -1.08
C LEU A 74 0.45 -5.02 -2.46
N GLU A 75 1.77 -5.15 -2.64
CA GLU A 75 2.35 -5.67 -3.88
C GLU A 75 1.84 -7.09 -4.21
N HIS A 76 1.89 -8.02 -3.25
CA HIS A 76 1.40 -9.39 -3.44
C HIS A 76 -0.12 -9.46 -3.64
N TYR A 77 -0.86 -8.58 -2.97
CA TYR A 77 -2.29 -8.44 -3.20
C TYR A 77 -2.59 -8.02 -4.64
N LEU A 78 -1.86 -7.03 -5.15
CA LEU A 78 -2.00 -6.55 -6.53
C LEU A 78 -1.55 -7.61 -7.54
N ASP A 79 -0.50 -8.39 -7.27
CA ASP A 79 -0.07 -9.48 -8.17
C ASP A 79 -1.17 -10.54 -8.41
N LYS A 80 -2.07 -10.73 -7.44
CA LYS A 80 -3.20 -11.66 -7.53
C LYS A 80 -4.46 -11.06 -8.14
N HIS A 81 -4.60 -9.73 -8.16
CA HIS A 81 -5.88 -9.07 -8.40
C HIS A 81 -5.83 -8.00 -9.50
N ASP A 82 -4.69 -7.39 -9.75
CA ASP A 82 -4.44 -6.49 -10.88
C ASP A 82 -4.18 -7.34 -12.15
N PRO A 83 -5.09 -7.32 -13.15
CA PRO A 83 -5.00 -8.20 -14.32
C PRO A 83 -3.68 -8.08 -15.10
N CYS A 84 -3.04 -6.91 -15.11
CA CYS A 84 -1.77 -6.72 -15.81
C CYS A 84 -0.55 -7.20 -15.02
N ARG A 85 -0.72 -7.54 -13.74
CA ARG A 85 0.33 -8.08 -12.87
C ARG A 85 0.23 -9.57 -12.64
N CYS A 86 -0.92 -10.17 -12.95
CA CYS A 86 -1.10 -11.61 -12.95
C CYS A 86 -0.02 -12.26 -13.83
N ARG A 87 1.07 -12.70 -13.19
CA ARG A 87 2.10 -13.53 -13.81
C ARG A 87 1.40 -14.84 -14.17
N SER A 88 1.24 -15.08 -15.46
CA SER A 88 0.65 -16.31 -16.03
C SER A 88 1.38 -17.55 -15.55
#